data_AF-A0A251NTU3-F1
#
_entry.id   AF-A0A251NTU3-F1
#
_cell.length_a   1.000
_cell.length_b   1.000
_cell.length_c   1.000
_cell.angle_alpha   90.00
_cell.angle_beta   90.00
_cell.angle_gamma   90.00
#
_symmetry.space_group_name_H-M   'P 1'
#
loop_
_entity.id
_entity.type
_entity.pdbx_description
1 polymer ?
#
loop_
_entity_poly.entity_id
_entity_poly.type
_entity_poly.pdbx_seq_one_letter_code
_entity_poly.pdbx_strand_id
1 'polypeptide(L)'
;MIVPVVAEEIAKVACYDTAGIEAGSIPEINFKGYLLRNPSTDINIDANSRVPFAHRLALIPDELYKSAKKSCRGLYTGINQSNKQCAMDLQAFSVCTEKLNFELILEPQCRPSSDSNSKDHQKNLLESSEDSQFKLNLIHLSLFPKLQEPGLGFPKFGCRDYKNLLIHVWANDDNVQKALHVHNVREC
;
A
#
# COMPACT_ATOMS: atom_id res chain seq x y z
N MET A 1 5.69 -13.37 0.44
CA MET A 1 4.53 -14.18 0.05
C MET A 1 4.20 -15.11 1.21
N ILE A 2 3.22 -14.79 2.06
CA ILE A 2 2.96 -15.55 3.30
C ILE A 2 1.80 -16.52 3.11
N VAL A 3 0.68 -16.05 2.56
CA VAL A 3 -0.57 -16.83 2.46
C VAL A 3 -0.39 -18.11 1.64
N PRO A 4 0.21 -18.11 0.43
CA PRO A 4 0.45 -19.35 -0.31
C PRO A 4 1.32 -20.37 0.43
N VAL A 5 2.36 -19.90 1.14
CA VAL A 5 3.27 -20.76 1.90
C VAL A 5 2.52 -21.42 3.06
N VAL A 6 1.73 -20.64 3.82
CA VAL A 6 0.92 -21.18 4.91
C VAL A 6 -0.14 -22.15 4.39
N ALA A 7 -0.79 -21.82 3.27
CA ALA A 7 -1.77 -22.71 2.65
C ALA A 7 -1.16 -24.03 2.18
N GLU A 8 0.06 -24.00 1.64
CA GLU A 8 0.82 -25.19 1.25
C GLU A 8 1.13 -26.08 2.46
N GLU A 9 1.58 -25.48 3.57
CA GLU A 9 1.86 -26.23 4.80
C GLU A 9 0.59 -26.85 5.40
N ILE A 10 -0.53 -26.11 5.44
CA ILE A 10 -1.83 -26.66 5.88
C ILE A 10 -2.25 -27.84 4.99
N ALA A 11 -2.08 -27.72 3.66
CA ALA A 11 -2.41 -28.78 2.73
C ALA A 11 -1.51 -30.02 2.90
N LYS A 12 -0.21 -29.84 3.14
CA LYS A 12 0.72 -30.96 3.42
C LYS A 12 0.32 -31.74 4.67
N VAL A 13 -0.02 -31.04 5.76
CA VAL A 13 -0.48 -31.66 7.00
C VAL A 13 -1.80 -32.41 6.79
N ALA A 14 -2.76 -31.80 6.08
CA ALA A 14 -4.05 -32.44 5.78
C ALA A 14 -3.91 -33.69 4.89
N CYS A 15 -2.91 -33.75 4.02
CA CYS A 15 -2.65 -34.92 3.17
C CYS A 15 -1.92 -36.06 3.91
N TYR A 16 -1.04 -35.74 4.87
CA TYR A 16 -0.27 -36.74 5.63
C TYR A 16 -1.15 -37.68 6.46
N ASP A 17 -2.32 -37.22 6.91
CA ASP A 17 -3.32 -38.04 7.63
C ASP A 17 -3.91 -39.18 6.77
N THR A 18 -3.66 -39.21 5.46
CA THR A 18 -4.09 -40.34 4.61
C THR A 18 -3.02 -41.43 4.40
N ALA A 19 -1.76 -41.22 4.83
CA ALA A 19 -0.64 -42.12 4.51
C ALA A 19 0.19 -42.64 5.72
N GLY A 20 -0.05 -42.21 6.96
CA GLY A 20 0.64 -42.79 8.11
C GLY A 20 0.38 -42.08 9.44
N ILE A 21 -0.34 -42.76 10.34
CA ILE A 21 -0.53 -42.37 11.73
C ILE A 21 0.76 -42.68 12.49
N GLU A 22 1.46 -41.67 13.01
CA GLU A 22 2.36 -41.88 14.17
C GLU A 22 2.55 -40.66 15.11
N ALA A 23 1.76 -39.59 14.99
CA ALA A 23 1.81 -38.49 15.96
C ALA A 23 0.45 -37.82 16.20
N GLY A 24 -0.50 -38.56 16.78
CA GLY A 24 -1.51 -38.17 17.78
C GLY A 24 -2.13 -36.76 17.86
N SER A 25 -2.17 -35.93 16.82
CA SER A 25 -2.83 -34.62 16.85
C SER A 25 -3.30 -34.24 15.45
N ILE A 26 -4.48 -34.73 15.06
CA ILE A 26 -5.17 -34.33 13.83
C ILE A 26 -5.57 -32.85 13.99
N PRO A 27 -5.10 -31.91 13.17
CA PRO A 27 -5.74 -30.61 13.08
C PRO A 27 -7.07 -30.82 12.36
N GLU A 28 -8.20 -30.55 13.02
CA GLU A 28 -9.54 -30.51 12.39
C GLU A 28 -9.70 -29.32 11.41
N ILE A 29 -8.70 -29.08 10.55
CA ILE A 29 -8.73 -27.99 9.58
C ILE A 29 -9.32 -28.53 8.29
N ASN A 30 -10.62 -28.31 8.10
CA ASN A 30 -11.31 -28.54 6.83
C ASN A 30 -10.92 -27.47 5.80
N PHE A 31 -9.66 -27.51 5.35
CA PHE A 31 -9.09 -26.51 4.46
C PHE A 31 -9.76 -26.58 3.07
N LYS A 32 -10.49 -25.52 2.70
CA LYS A 32 -11.15 -25.41 1.39
C LYS A 32 -10.34 -24.62 0.35
N GLY A 33 -9.32 -23.89 0.79
CA GLY A 33 -8.49 -23.04 -0.06
C GLY A 33 -8.22 -21.69 0.59
N TYR A 34 -7.62 -20.80 -0.21
CA TYR A 34 -7.26 -19.45 0.21
C TYR A 34 -7.60 -18.44 -0.89
N LEU A 35 -7.73 -17.16 -0.50
CA LEU A 35 -7.96 -16.05 -1.42
C LEU A 35 -6.84 -15.02 -1.26
N LEU A 36 -6.34 -14.52 -2.38
CA LEU A 36 -5.40 -13.41 -2.44
C LEU A 36 -6.06 -12.19 -3.07
N ARG A 37 -5.84 -11.01 -2.49
CA ARG A 37 -6.28 -9.73 -3.05
C ARG A 37 -5.07 -8.89 -3.40
N ASN A 38 -4.90 -8.61 -4.69
CA ASN A 38 -3.75 -7.90 -5.27
C ASN A 38 -2.39 -8.43 -4.73
N PRO A 39 -2.14 -9.75 -4.79
CA PRO A 39 -0.87 -10.29 -4.34
C PRO A 39 0.26 -9.81 -5.24
N SER A 40 1.47 -9.69 -4.67
CA SER A 40 2.67 -9.85 -5.48
C SER A 40 2.96 -11.33 -5.62
N THR A 41 3.14 -11.80 -6.85
CA THR A 41 3.32 -13.21 -7.20
C THR A 41 4.73 -13.43 -7.74
N ASP A 42 5.06 -12.74 -8.81
CA ASP A 42 6.38 -12.79 -9.44
C ASP A 42 6.84 -11.35 -9.71
N ILE A 43 7.98 -10.97 -9.12
CA ILE A 43 8.46 -9.59 -9.20
C ILE A 43 8.74 -9.14 -10.64
N ASN A 44 9.13 -10.04 -11.53
CA ASN A 44 9.40 -9.71 -12.92
C ASN A 44 8.09 -9.53 -13.67
N ILE A 45 7.14 -10.45 -13.53
CA ILE A 45 5.82 -10.33 -14.18
C ILE A 45 5.09 -9.10 -13.66
N ASP A 46 5.03 -8.94 -12.34
CA ASP A 46 4.35 -7.83 -11.65
C ASP A 46 4.95 -6.49 -12.08
N ALA A 47 6.28 -6.35 -12.06
CA ALA A 47 6.91 -5.08 -12.40
C ALA A 47 6.86 -4.77 -13.90
N ASN A 48 7.04 -5.77 -14.78
CA ASN A 48 6.89 -5.58 -16.23
C ASN A 48 5.45 -5.24 -16.63
N SER A 49 4.45 -5.68 -15.87
CA SER A 49 3.05 -5.36 -16.13
C SER A 49 2.69 -3.88 -15.92
N ARG A 50 3.54 -3.11 -15.22
CA ARG A 50 3.28 -1.70 -14.87
C ARG A 50 3.21 -0.77 -16.09
N VAL A 51 4.10 -0.96 -17.06
CA VAL A 51 4.12 -0.15 -18.28
C VAL A 51 2.83 -0.32 -19.12
N PRO A 52 2.40 -1.55 -19.48
CA PRO A 52 1.14 -1.73 -20.19
C PRO A 52 -0.09 -1.38 -19.33
N PHE A 53 -0.03 -1.51 -18.01
CA PHE A 53 -1.08 -1.01 -17.11
C PHE A 53 -1.24 0.51 -17.19
N ALA A 54 -0.14 1.24 -17.11
CA ALA A 54 -0.15 2.71 -17.22
C ALA A 54 -0.69 3.19 -18.56
N HIS A 55 -0.32 2.52 -19.66
CA HIS A 55 -0.84 2.83 -20.99
C HIS A 55 -2.37 2.65 -21.07
N ARG A 56 -2.89 1.53 -20.57
CA ARG A 56 -4.34 1.24 -20.58
C ARG A 56 -5.18 2.24 -19.77
N LEU A 57 -4.56 2.92 -18.81
CA LEU A 57 -5.18 3.94 -17.99
C LEU A 57 -4.88 5.36 -18.46
N ALA A 58 -4.30 5.51 -19.65
CA ALA A 58 -3.90 6.80 -20.21
C ALA A 58 -2.95 7.61 -19.30
N LEU A 59 -2.17 6.93 -18.45
CA LEU A 59 -1.16 7.57 -17.59
C LEU A 59 0.13 7.90 -18.37
N ILE A 60 0.32 7.26 -19.53
CA ILE A 60 1.42 7.53 -20.45
C ILE A 60 0.87 7.63 -21.88
N PRO A 61 1.51 8.43 -22.76
CA PRO A 61 1.08 8.55 -24.15
C PRO A 61 1.38 7.29 -24.97
N ASP A 62 0.57 7.08 -26.01
CA ASP A 62 0.70 5.97 -26.98
C ASP A 62 2.11 5.85 -27.58
N GLU A 63 2.72 6.99 -27.91
CA GLU A 63 4.05 7.06 -28.52
C GLU A 63 5.12 6.50 -27.59
N LEU A 64 5.04 6.87 -26.31
CA LEU A 64 5.96 6.39 -25.27
C LEU A 64 5.79 4.88 -25.07
N TYR A 65 4.55 4.39 -24.98
CA TYR A 65 4.30 2.95 -24.85
C TYR A 65 4.81 2.15 -26.05
N LYS A 66 4.55 2.62 -27.28
CA LYS A 66 5.02 1.96 -28.51
C LYS A 66 6.55 1.95 -28.59
N SER A 67 7.20 3.06 -28.22
CA SER A 67 8.66 3.18 -28.15
C SER A 67 9.24 2.20 -27.12
N ALA A 68 8.76 2.26 -25.88
CA ALA A 68 9.20 1.38 -24.79
C ALA A 68 9.01 -0.10 -25.12
N LYS A 69 7.85 -0.48 -25.67
CA LYS A 69 7.58 -1.88 -26.04
C LYS A 69 8.58 -2.39 -27.07
N LYS A 70 8.97 -1.55 -28.05
CA LYS A 70 9.93 -1.89 -29.10
C LYS A 70 11.37 -1.91 -28.58
N SER A 71 11.78 -0.87 -27.87
CA SER A 71 13.15 -0.68 -27.38
C SER A 71 13.49 -1.66 -26.26
N CYS A 72 12.58 -1.87 -25.30
CA CYS A 72 12.75 -2.76 -24.16
C CYS A 72 12.32 -4.21 -24.44
N ARG A 73 11.76 -4.51 -25.62
CA ARG A 73 11.29 -5.85 -26.01
C ARG A 73 10.28 -6.45 -25.02
N GLY A 74 9.47 -5.59 -24.38
CA GLY A 74 8.51 -5.99 -23.35
C GLY A 74 9.11 -6.29 -21.97
N LEU A 75 10.43 -6.11 -21.77
CA LEU A 75 11.13 -6.28 -20.50
C LEU A 75 11.63 -4.92 -20.01
N TYR A 76 10.84 -4.31 -19.14
CA TYR A 76 10.99 -2.99 -18.53
C TYR A 76 11.74 -3.00 -17.19
N THR A 77 12.02 -4.19 -16.62
CA THR A 77 12.82 -4.36 -15.40
C THR A 77 14.10 -5.18 -15.63
N GLY A 78 15.09 -5.02 -14.75
CA GLY A 78 16.36 -5.77 -14.83
C GLY A 78 17.28 -5.31 -15.98
N ILE A 79 17.25 -4.01 -16.29
CA ILE A 79 17.78 -3.42 -17.53
C ILE A 79 19.16 -3.96 -17.94
N ASN A 80 19.17 -4.55 -19.14
CA ASN A 80 20.28 -4.52 -20.09
C ASN A 80 20.73 -3.06 -20.30
N GLN A 81 21.75 -2.64 -19.53
CA GLN A 81 22.32 -1.28 -19.55
C GLN A 81 22.79 -0.82 -20.94
N SER A 82 22.81 -1.72 -21.92
CA SER A 82 23.29 -1.50 -23.28
C SER A 82 22.30 -0.76 -24.19
N ASN A 83 20.98 -0.75 -23.90
CA ASN A 83 20.00 -0.08 -24.78
C ASN A 83 19.62 1.32 -24.28
N LYS A 84 20.26 2.35 -24.86
CA LYS A 84 20.03 3.75 -24.55
C LYS A 84 18.57 4.19 -24.75
N GLN A 85 17.90 3.73 -25.81
CA GLN A 85 16.52 4.14 -26.08
C GLN A 85 15.56 3.59 -25.02
N CYS A 86 15.73 2.32 -24.63
CA CYS A 86 14.92 1.74 -23.57
C CYS A 86 15.10 2.49 -22.24
N ALA A 87 16.34 2.85 -21.89
CA ALA A 87 16.61 3.65 -20.69
C ALA A 87 15.90 5.02 -20.73
N MET A 88 15.92 5.70 -21.88
CA MET A 88 15.23 6.98 -22.06
C MET A 88 13.70 6.83 -21.97
N ASP A 89 13.13 5.80 -22.59
CA ASP A 89 11.70 5.53 -22.52
C ASP A 89 11.26 5.21 -21.08
N LEU A 90 12.05 4.42 -20.34
CA LEU A 90 11.76 4.08 -18.94
C LEU A 90 11.92 5.29 -18.01
N GLN A 91 12.85 6.20 -18.31
CA GLN A 91 12.96 7.48 -17.61
C GLN A 91 11.72 8.33 -17.83
N ALA A 92 11.23 8.46 -19.07
CA ALA A 92 10.01 9.19 -19.37
C ALA A 92 8.79 8.56 -18.69
N PHE A 93 8.69 7.22 -18.66
CA PHE A 93 7.67 6.50 -17.90
C PHE A 93 7.71 6.85 -16.40
N SER A 94 8.90 6.88 -15.82
CA SER A 94 9.09 7.24 -14.41
C SER A 94 8.60 8.65 -14.12
N VAL A 95 8.90 9.63 -14.99
CA VAL A 95 8.43 11.02 -14.84
C VAL A 95 6.91 11.10 -14.93
N CYS A 96 6.29 10.42 -15.90
CA CYS A 96 4.82 10.42 -16.03
C CYS A 96 4.10 9.81 -14.81
N THR A 97 4.77 8.90 -14.09
CA THR A 97 4.17 8.15 -12.98
C THR A 97 4.67 8.58 -11.59
N GLU A 98 5.55 9.59 -11.51
CA GLU A 98 6.28 9.94 -10.28
C GLU A 98 5.38 10.39 -9.13
N LYS A 99 4.22 11.01 -9.45
CA LYS A 99 3.27 11.58 -8.48
C LYS A 99 2.09 10.67 -8.18
N LEU A 100 2.08 9.47 -8.77
CA LEU A 100 1.00 8.51 -8.59
C LEU A 100 1.19 7.75 -7.29
N ASN A 101 0.07 7.50 -6.62
CA ASN A 101 0.01 6.50 -5.57
C ASN A 101 0.00 5.11 -6.23
N PHE A 102 1.12 4.38 -6.11
CA PHE A 102 1.30 3.07 -6.74
C PHE A 102 0.34 2.01 -6.19
N GLU A 103 -0.10 2.15 -4.95
CA GLU A 103 -1.08 1.26 -4.34
C GLU A 103 -2.51 1.56 -4.83
N LEU A 104 -2.83 2.83 -5.10
CA LEU A 104 -4.14 3.28 -5.54
C LEU A 104 -4.07 4.59 -6.33
N ILE A 105 -4.03 4.50 -7.65
CA ILE A 105 -3.80 5.64 -8.56
C ILE A 105 -4.79 6.81 -8.46
N LEU A 106 -5.98 6.57 -7.90
CA LEU A 106 -7.01 7.60 -7.71
C LEU A 106 -6.86 8.34 -6.38
N GLU A 107 -6.02 7.84 -5.46
CA GLU A 107 -5.72 8.50 -4.21
C GLU A 107 -4.51 9.43 -4.34
N PRO A 108 -4.47 10.51 -3.56
CA PRO A 108 -3.30 11.36 -3.52
C PRO A 108 -2.08 10.57 -3.02
N GLN A 109 -0.90 10.96 -3.50
CA GLN A 109 0.34 10.49 -2.92
C GLN A 109 0.53 11.16 -1.55
N CYS A 110 0.47 10.32 -0.52
CA CYS A 110 0.43 10.73 0.88
C CYS A 110 1.74 10.48 1.63
N ARG A 111 2.60 9.63 1.08
CA ARG A 111 3.97 9.44 1.57
C ARG A 111 4.94 10.13 0.62
N PRO A 112 5.95 10.83 1.14
CA PRO A 112 7.05 11.26 0.29
C PRO A 112 7.60 10.01 -0.39
N SER A 113 7.75 10.06 -1.72
CA SER A 113 8.56 9.05 -2.39
C SER A 113 9.95 9.13 -1.76
N SER A 114 10.48 7.99 -1.31
CA SER A 114 11.81 7.89 -0.70
C SER A 114 12.94 8.45 -1.56
N ASP A 115 12.65 8.74 -2.84
CA ASP A 115 13.57 9.29 -3.83
C ASP A 115 13.41 10.79 -4.10
N SER A 116 12.47 11.49 -3.45
CA SER A 116 12.30 12.93 -3.64
C SER A 116 13.19 13.73 -2.67
N ASN A 117 14.45 13.90 -3.05
CA ASN A 117 15.28 15.06 -2.62
C ASN A 117 14.74 16.38 -3.23
N SER A 118 13.42 16.56 -3.30
CA SER A 118 12.80 17.81 -3.72
C SER A 118 12.42 18.60 -2.47
N LYS A 119 13.44 19.23 -1.89
CA LYS A 119 13.25 20.45 -1.12
C LYS A 119 12.87 21.51 -2.14
N ASP A 120 11.58 21.68 -2.44
CA ASP A 120 10.98 22.96 -2.80
C ASP A 120 9.51 22.79 -3.19
N HIS A 121 8.67 23.69 -2.66
CA HIS A 121 7.23 23.92 -2.93
C HIS A 121 6.21 23.52 -1.86
N GLN A 122 6.59 22.89 -0.73
CA GLN A 122 5.68 22.74 0.42
C GLN A 122 5.77 23.85 1.48
N LYS A 123 6.47 24.96 1.20
CA LYS A 123 6.57 26.08 2.15
C LYS A 123 5.40 27.07 2.11
N ASN A 124 4.54 27.06 1.09
CA ASN A 124 3.54 28.13 0.91
C ASN A 124 2.09 27.72 1.21
N LEU A 125 1.86 26.64 1.96
CA LEU A 125 0.51 26.23 2.42
C LEU A 125 0.46 25.98 3.93
N LEU A 126 1.51 26.36 4.67
CA LEU A 126 1.65 26.14 6.11
C LEU A 126 1.48 27.41 6.97
N GLU A 127 1.21 28.57 6.38
CA GLU A 127 1.06 29.83 7.16
C GLU A 127 -0.39 30.27 7.41
N SER A 128 -1.41 29.45 7.14
CA SER A 128 -2.81 29.83 7.42
C SER A 128 -3.55 28.91 8.40
N SER A 129 -2.85 28.09 9.18
CA SER A 129 -3.49 27.16 10.14
C SER A 129 -2.87 27.24 11.54
N GLU A 130 -2.49 28.43 11.99
CA GLU A 130 -2.15 28.65 13.41
C GLU A 130 -3.39 28.65 14.34
N ASP A 131 -4.63 28.62 13.80
CA ASP A 131 -5.86 28.72 14.60
C ASP A 131 -6.57 27.40 14.92
N SER A 132 -6.08 26.24 14.45
CA SER A 132 -6.71 24.95 14.78
C SER A 132 -5.92 24.24 15.88
N GLN A 133 -5.94 24.78 17.09
CA GLN A 133 -5.51 24.06 18.30
C GLN A 133 -6.49 22.93 18.63
N PHE A 134 -6.56 21.92 17.78
CA PHE A 134 -7.21 20.65 18.12
C PHE A 134 -6.22 19.89 19.03
N LYS A 135 -6.32 20.11 20.35
CA LYS A 135 -5.56 19.34 21.35
C LYS A 135 -6.00 17.88 21.30
N LEU A 136 -5.39 17.10 20.40
CA LEU A 136 -5.47 15.65 20.47
C LEU A 136 -4.71 15.20 21.71
N ASN A 137 -5.43 14.53 22.60
CA ASN A 137 -4.85 13.91 23.78
C ASN A 137 -3.75 12.93 23.36
N LEU A 138 -2.65 12.84 24.12
CA LEU A 138 -1.51 11.96 23.83
C LEU A 138 -1.90 10.50 23.53
N ILE A 139 -3.02 10.04 24.06
CA ILE A 139 -3.59 8.70 23.84
C ILE A 139 -3.99 8.50 22.37
N HIS A 140 -4.47 9.53 21.68
CA HIS A 140 -4.75 9.46 20.24
C HIS A 140 -3.48 9.36 19.42
N LEU A 141 -2.38 10.02 19.82
CA LEU A 141 -1.09 9.91 19.12
C LEU A 141 -0.48 8.52 19.24
N SER A 142 -0.60 7.86 20.40
CA SER A 142 -0.04 6.52 20.61
C SER A 142 -0.67 5.43 19.76
N LEU A 143 -1.89 5.64 19.25
CA LEU A 143 -2.57 4.69 18.36
C LEU A 143 -2.22 4.89 16.88
N PHE A 144 -1.52 5.98 16.55
CA PHE A 144 -0.95 6.24 15.24
C PHE A 144 0.58 6.35 15.37
N PRO A 145 1.31 5.23 15.55
CA PRO A 145 2.77 5.25 15.71
C PRO A 145 3.51 5.93 14.55
N LYS A 146 2.87 6.06 13.39
CA LYS A 146 3.39 6.84 12.24
C LYS A 146 3.42 8.35 12.46
N LEU A 147 2.71 8.89 13.45
CA LEU A 147 2.79 10.29 13.88
C LEU A 147 3.95 10.56 14.85
N GLN A 148 4.64 9.50 15.29
CA GLN A 148 5.82 9.58 16.13
C GLN A 148 7.11 9.65 15.28
N GLU A 149 7.03 9.46 13.96
CA GLU A 149 8.20 9.48 13.08
C GLU A 149 8.73 10.90 12.88
N PRO A 150 10.03 11.15 13.12
CA PRO A 150 10.61 12.46 12.91
C PRO A 150 10.48 12.89 11.44
N GLY A 151 9.71 13.96 11.20
CA GLY A 151 9.47 14.52 9.86
C GLY A 151 8.10 14.18 9.26
N LEU A 152 7.34 13.28 9.87
CA LEU A 152 5.95 13.01 9.50
C LEU A 152 5.04 13.77 10.48
N GLY A 153 4.71 15.02 10.13
CA GLY A 153 3.73 15.81 10.87
C GLY A 153 2.33 15.17 10.86
N PHE A 154 1.33 15.91 11.34
CA PHE A 154 -0.08 15.52 11.28
C PHE A 154 -0.47 14.88 9.94
N PRO A 155 -1.37 13.85 9.91
CA PRO A 155 -1.77 13.23 8.66
C PRO A 155 -2.25 14.30 7.68
N LYS A 156 -1.72 14.29 6.47
CA LYS A 156 -2.06 15.27 5.45
C LYS A 156 -3.56 15.17 5.11
N PHE A 157 -4.25 16.31 5.08
CA PHE A 157 -5.64 16.36 4.64
C PHE A 157 -5.80 15.74 3.24
N GLY A 158 -6.88 14.96 3.05
CA GLY A 158 -7.11 14.18 1.83
C GLY A 158 -6.43 12.81 1.78
N CYS A 159 -5.56 12.49 2.74
CA CYS A 159 -4.95 11.17 2.86
C CYS A 159 -5.78 10.21 3.69
N ARG A 160 -5.66 8.90 3.39
CA ARG A 160 -6.40 7.86 4.13
C ARG A 160 -6.07 7.83 5.62
N ASP A 161 -4.83 8.14 5.99
CA ASP A 161 -4.42 8.25 7.40
C ASP A 161 -5.17 9.37 8.15
N TYR A 162 -5.48 10.48 7.47
CA TYR A 162 -6.32 11.54 8.03
C TYR A 162 -7.76 11.07 8.25
N LYS A 163 -8.32 10.31 7.29
CA LYS A 163 -9.64 9.69 7.47
C LYS A 163 -9.66 8.72 8.65
N ASN A 164 -8.60 7.92 8.82
CA ASN A 164 -8.47 7.00 9.96
C ASN A 164 -8.44 7.74 11.30
N LEU A 165 -7.72 8.87 11.36
CA LEU A 165 -7.74 9.75 12.52
C LEU A 165 -9.15 10.26 12.82
N LEU A 166 -9.87 10.76 11.82
CA LEU A 166 -11.24 11.25 12.01
C LEU A 166 -12.20 10.15 12.47
N ILE A 167 -12.13 8.96 11.87
CA ILE A 167 -12.94 7.80 12.28
C ILE A 167 -12.64 7.46 13.74
N HIS A 168 -11.37 7.46 14.13
CA HIS A 168 -10.97 7.16 15.48
C HIS A 168 -11.48 8.22 16.48
N VAL A 169 -11.38 9.52 16.14
CA VAL A 169 -11.93 10.60 16.98
C VAL A 169 -13.44 10.45 17.13
N TRP A 170 -14.14 10.25 16.02
CA TRP A 170 -15.59 10.08 16.02
C TRP A 170 -16.04 8.84 16.81
N ALA A 171 -15.40 7.68 16.60
CA ALA A 171 -15.78 6.43 17.25
C ALA A 171 -15.52 6.43 18.77
N ASN A 172 -14.62 7.30 19.23
CA ASN A 172 -14.28 7.46 20.65
C ASN A 172 -14.91 8.70 21.29
N ASP A 173 -15.79 9.42 20.60
CA ASP A 173 -16.58 10.48 21.20
C ASP A 173 -17.69 9.87 22.09
N ASP A 174 -17.78 10.34 23.34
CA ASP A 174 -18.75 9.83 24.32
C ASP A 174 -20.20 9.96 23.85
N ASN A 175 -20.55 11.03 23.13
CA ASN A 175 -21.91 11.22 22.64
C ASN A 175 -22.21 10.28 21.49
N VAL A 176 -21.23 10.06 20.59
CA VAL A 176 -21.34 9.06 19.52
C VAL A 176 -21.50 7.66 20.12
N GLN A 177 -20.68 7.27 21.09
CA GLN A 177 -20.79 5.95 21.73
C GLN A 177 -22.13 5.77 22.44
N LYS A 178 -22.61 6.79 23.16
CA LYS A 178 -23.94 6.77 23.79
C LYS A 178 -25.07 6.63 22.77
N ALA A 179 -25.03 7.40 21.68
CA ALA A 179 -26.03 7.37 20.63
C ALA A 179 -26.04 6.01 19.88
N LEU A 180 -24.89 5.38 19.74
CA LEU A 180 -24.74 4.05 19.15
C LEU A 180 -24.96 2.90 20.15
N HIS A 181 -25.28 3.21 21.40
CA HIS A 181 -25.45 2.24 22.49
C HIS A 181 -24.24 1.30 22.66
N VAL A 182 -23.03 1.82 22.44
CA VAL A 182 -21.79 1.05 22.65
C VAL A 182 -21.65 0.77 24.14
N HIS A 183 -21.59 -0.50 24.51
CA HIS A 183 -21.35 -0.93 25.88
C HIS A 183 -19.85 -1.07 26.13
N ASN A 184 -19.32 -0.30 27.08
CA ASN A 184 -17.98 -0.53 27.57
C ASN A 184 -17.93 -1.87 28.28
N VAL A 185 -17.26 -2.84 27.66
CA VAL A 185 -16.91 -4.10 28.31
C VAL A 185 -15.93 -3.74 29.42
N ARG A 186 -16.40 -3.68 30.66
CA ARG A 186 -15.51 -3.62 31.82
C ARG A 186 -14.73 -4.93 31.79
N GLU A 187 -13.41 -4.85 31.74
CA GLU A 187 -12.53 -5.99 31.95
C GLU A 187 -12.93 -6.67 33.28
N CYS A 188 -13.18 -7.98 33.21
CA CYS A 188 -13.32 -8.82 34.39
C CYS A 188 -11.96 -9.06 35.04
#